data_AF-A0A8C0FZ64-F1
#
_entry.id   AF-A0A8C0FZ64-F1
#
_cell.length_a   1.000
_cell.length_b   1.000
_cell.length_c   1.000
_cell.angle_alpha   90.00
_cell.angle_beta   90.00
_cell.angle_gamma   90.00
#
_symmetry.space_group_name_H-M   'P 1'
#
loop_
_entity.id
_entity.type
_entity.pdbx_description
1 polymer ?
#
loop_
_entity_poly.entity_id
_entity_poly.type
_entity_poly.pdbx_seq_one_letter_code
_entity_poly.pdbx_strand_id
1 'polypeptide(L)'
;MAAIGVHLGCTCASVAVYKDGRADVVANDAGDRVTPAVVAYSKNEEVVGLAAKQSRVRNIANTVVKVKQILGRRVFAVVFKCYVPWAWIM
;
A
#
# COMPACT_ATOMS: atom_id res chain seq x y z
N MET A 1 -27.98 8.67 -1.53
CA MET A 1 -26.63 9.07 -2.02
C MET A 1 -25.64 8.15 -1.35
N ALA A 2 -24.83 7.42 -2.12
CA ALA A 2 -23.81 6.53 -1.57
C ALA A 2 -22.46 7.26 -1.60
N ALA A 3 -21.72 7.25 -0.50
CA ALA A 3 -20.37 7.79 -0.43
C ALA A 3 -19.37 6.65 -0.19
N ILE A 4 -18.17 6.79 -0.72
CA ILE A 4 -17.09 5.80 -0.53
C ILE A 4 -15.95 6.51 0.19
N GLY A 5 -15.56 5.98 1.35
CA GLY A 5 -14.38 6.39 2.08
C GLY A 5 -13.21 5.48 1.73
N VAL A 6 -12.12 6.04 1.22
CA VAL A 6 -10.88 5.29 0.98
C VAL A 6 -9.85 5.72 2.00
N HIS A 7 -9.44 4.80 2.86
CA HIS A 7 -8.33 5.01 3.77
C HIS A 7 -7.06 4.40 3.17
N LEU A 8 -6.09 5.26 2.85
CA LEU A 8 -4.77 4.88 2.37
C LEU A 8 -3.73 5.13 3.45
N GLY A 9 -3.23 4.07 4.08
CA GLY A 9 -2.07 4.11 4.96
C GLY A 9 -0.77 3.79 4.22
N CYS A 10 0.36 3.78 4.94
CA CYS A 10 1.65 3.37 4.37
C CYS A 10 1.78 1.85 4.21
N THR A 11 1.08 1.08 5.05
CA THR A 11 1.20 -0.39 5.16
C THR A 11 -0.14 -1.09 4.89
N CYS A 12 -1.25 -0.41 5.13
CA CYS A 12 -2.59 -0.94 4.99
C CYS A 12 -3.51 0.09 4.33
N ALA A 13 -4.55 -0.41 3.68
CA ALA A 13 -5.63 0.35 3.10
C ALA A 13 -6.96 -0.33 3.44
N SER A 14 -8.02 0.46 3.50
CA SER A 14 -9.39 -0.02 3.72
C SER A 14 -10.36 0.86 2.96
N VAL A 15 -11.51 0.29 2.61
CA VAL A 15 -12.58 1.00 1.90
C VAL A 15 -13.87 0.85 2.70
N ALA A 16 -14.55 1.96 2.91
CA ALA A 16 -15.85 2.00 3.55
C ALA A 16 -16.89 2.54 2.59
N VAL A 17 -18.10 2.02 2.66
CA VAL A 17 -19.25 2.50 1.90
C VAL A 17 -20.26 3.05 2.89
N TYR A 18 -20.71 4.27 2.65
CA TYR A 18 -21.80 4.90 3.37
C TYR A 18 -23.07 4.80 2.52
N LYS A 19 -24.05 4.03 2.99
CA LYS A 19 -25.34 3.84 2.32
C LYS A 19 -26.45 3.78 3.37
N ASP A 20 -27.60 4.39 3.07
CA ASP A 20 -28.82 4.32 3.89
C ASP A 20 -28.61 4.70 5.37
N GLY A 21 -27.75 5.69 5.61
CA GLY A 21 -27.45 6.19 6.96
C GLY A 21 -26.40 5.39 7.74
N ARG A 22 -25.87 4.30 7.18
CA ARG A 22 -24.88 3.43 7.84
C ARG A 22 -23.57 3.41 7.06
N ALA A 23 -22.45 3.37 7.80
CA ALA A 23 -21.11 3.20 7.25
C ALA A 23 -20.65 1.77 7.51
N ASP A 24 -20.34 1.03 6.44
CA ASP A 24 -19.80 -0.32 6.53
C ASP A 24 -18.44 -0.41 5.84
N VAL A 25 -17.50 -1.11 6.47
CA VAL A 25 -16.17 -1.38 5.90
C VAL A 25 -16.25 -2.63 5.04
N VAL A 26 -15.86 -2.49 3.78
CA VAL A 26 -15.88 -3.55 2.78
C VAL A 26 -14.76 -4.56 3.07
N ALA A 27 -15.12 -5.84 3.08
CA ALA A 27 -14.15 -6.92 3.18
C ALA A 27 -13.51 -7.19 1.81
N ASN A 28 -12.23 -7.54 1.81
CA ASN A 28 -11.53 -8.01 0.62
C ASN A 28 -11.88 -9.48 0.31
N ASP A 29 -11.34 -10.01 -0.79
CA ASP A 29 -11.57 -11.39 -1.22
C ASP A 29 -11.13 -12.45 -0.18
N ALA A 30 -10.23 -12.08 0.74
CA ALA A 30 -9.79 -12.94 1.84
C ALA A 30 -10.67 -12.83 3.09
N GLY A 31 -11.70 -11.96 3.09
CA GLY A 31 -12.59 -11.71 4.23
C GLY A 31 -12.06 -10.69 5.24
N ASP A 32 -10.88 -10.10 4.99
CA ASP A 32 -10.30 -9.08 5.86
C ASP A 32 -10.84 -7.69 5.50
N ARG A 33 -11.14 -6.88 6.52
CA ARG A 33 -11.53 -5.46 6.36
C ARG A 33 -10.34 -4.51 6.21
N VAL A 34 -9.13 -5.04 6.33
CA VAL A 34 -7.87 -4.31 6.21
C VAL A 34 -7.01 -5.00 5.18
N THR A 35 -6.72 -4.32 4.08
CA THR A 35 -5.91 -4.86 3.00
C THR A 35 -4.48 -4.32 3.08
N PRO A 36 -3.44 -5.16 3.05
CA PRO A 36 -2.06 -4.67 2.96
C PRO A 36 -1.86 -3.82 1.70
N ALA A 37 -1.28 -2.63 1.85
CA ALA A 37 -0.98 -1.73 0.73
C ALA A 37 0.32 -2.16 0.03
N VAL A 38 0.27 -3.34 -0.60
CA VAL A 38 1.38 -3.99 -1.31
C VAL A 38 0.91 -4.43 -2.68
N VAL A 39 1.73 -4.16 -3.71
CA VAL A 39 1.49 -4.58 -5.09
C VAL A 39 2.73 -5.33 -5.56
N ALA A 40 2.55 -6.56 -6.03
CA ALA A 40 3.61 -7.38 -6.59
C ALA A 40 3.34 -7.62 -8.08
N TYR A 41 4.30 -7.25 -8.91
CA TYR A 41 4.23 -7.45 -10.35
C TYR A 41 4.84 -8.80 -10.72
N SER A 42 4.07 -9.59 -11.45
CA SER A 42 4.54 -10.79 -12.16
C SER A 42 4.54 -10.50 -13.67
N LYS A 43 5.05 -11.43 -14.48
CA LYS A 43 5.22 -11.20 -15.93
C LYS A 43 3.93 -10.78 -16.65
N ASN A 44 2.78 -11.32 -16.23
CA ASN A 44 1.49 -11.08 -16.88
C ASN A 44 0.38 -10.65 -15.91
N GLU A 45 0.68 -10.54 -14.61
CA GLU A 45 -0.35 -10.36 -13.58
C GLU A 45 0.11 -9.42 -12.47
N GLU A 46 -0.82 -8.63 -11.97
CA GLU A 46 -0.65 -7.75 -10.83
C GLU A 46 -1.31 -8.39 -9.61
N VAL A 47 -0.51 -8.75 -8.63
CA VAL A 47 -1.00 -9.34 -7.38
C VAL A 47 -1.05 -8.24 -6.33
N VAL A 48 -2.18 -8.10 -5.65
CA VAL A 48 -2.41 -7.06 -4.64
C VAL A 48 -2.76 -7.65 -3.27
N GLY A 49 -2.51 -6.88 -2.20
CA GLY A 49 -3.00 -7.21 -0.87
C GLY A 49 -2.18 -8.29 -0.15
N LEU A 50 -2.88 -9.25 0.47
CA LEU A 50 -2.25 -10.28 1.30
C LEU A 50 -1.39 -11.23 0.49
N ALA A 51 -1.86 -11.64 -0.70
CA ALA A 51 -1.11 -12.50 -1.61
C ALA A 51 0.22 -11.87 -2.03
N ALA A 52 0.21 -10.56 -2.32
CA ALA A 52 1.42 -9.79 -2.64
C ALA A 52 2.38 -9.69 -1.45
N LYS A 53 1.85 -9.51 -0.23
CA LYS A 53 2.66 -9.48 0.99
C LYS A 53 3.34 -10.83 1.26
N GLN A 54 2.67 -11.95 0.99
CA GLN A 54 3.21 -13.30 1.18
C GLN A 54 4.27 -13.63 0.12
N SER A 55 4.09 -13.20 -1.13
CA SER A 55 5.06 -13.42 -2.20
C SER A 55 6.28 -12.50 -2.10
N ARG A 56 6.21 -11.44 -1.27
CA ARG A 56 7.29 -10.45 -1.11
C ARG A 56 8.66 -11.07 -0.92
N VAL A 57 8.80 -12.13 -0.11
CA VAL A 57 10.11 -12.76 0.15
C VAL A 57 10.71 -13.40 -1.11
N ARG A 58 9.86 -13.92 -2.01
CA ARG A 58 10.29 -14.58 -3.24
C ARG A 58 10.48 -13.62 -4.41
N ASN A 59 9.73 -12.51 -4.44
CA ASN A 59 9.73 -11.54 -5.53
C ASN A 59 9.96 -10.11 -5.03
N ILE A 60 11.03 -9.90 -4.25
CA ILE A 60 11.31 -8.59 -3.62
C ILE A 60 11.50 -7.49 -4.67
N ALA A 61 12.23 -7.79 -5.75
CA ALA A 61 12.57 -6.81 -6.78
C ALA A 61 11.34 -6.22 -7.49
N ASN A 62 10.27 -7.00 -7.67
CA ASN A 62 9.06 -6.56 -8.36
C ASN A 62 7.90 -6.29 -7.39
N THR A 63 8.16 -6.18 -6.08
CA THR A 63 7.14 -5.86 -5.08
C THR A 63 7.27 -4.43 -4.60
N VAL A 64 6.23 -3.62 -4.82
CA VAL A 64 6.15 -2.22 -4.40
C VAL A 64 5.43 -2.12 -3.05
N VAL A 65 6.05 -1.40 -2.12
CA VAL A 65 5.55 -1.14 -0.76
C VAL A 65 5.73 0.33 -0.38
N LYS A 66 4.99 0.80 0.63
CA LYS A 66 5.13 2.15 1.22
C LYS A 66 4.96 3.32 0.22
N VAL A 67 4.11 3.13 -0.79
CA VAL A 67 3.85 4.13 -1.86
C VAL A 67 3.47 5.49 -1.30
N LYS A 68 2.68 5.55 -0.21
CA LYS A 68 2.26 6.82 0.41
C LYS A 68 3.44 7.71 0.87
N GLN A 69 4.59 7.12 1.19
CA GLN A 69 5.78 7.89 1.59
C GLN A 69 6.51 8.53 0.40
N ILE A 70 6.28 8.00 -0.80
CA ILE A 70 6.91 8.40 -2.06
C ILE A 70 6.03 9.41 -2.79
N LEU A 71 4.70 9.34 -2.59
CA LEU A 71 3.73 10.23 -3.20
C LEU A 71 4.08 11.71 -2.91
N GLY A 72 4.15 12.52 -3.97
CA GLY A 72 4.46 13.95 -3.87
C GLY A 72 5.94 14.30 -3.63
N ARG A 73 6.84 13.32 -3.55
CA ARG A 73 8.29 13.56 -3.49
C ARG A 73 8.91 13.47 -4.89
N ARG A 74 9.89 14.35 -5.16
CA ARG A 74 10.72 14.22 -6.36
C ARG A 74 11.55 12.94 -6.25
N VAL A 75 11.62 12.16 -7.33
CA VAL A 75 12.30 10.86 -7.38
C VAL A 75 13.73 10.94 -6.83
N PHE A 76 14.43 12.03 -7.11
CA PHE A 76 15.79 12.29 -6.63
C PHE A 76 15.91 12.36 -5.10
N ALA A 77 14.92 12.92 -4.39
CA ALA A 77 14.97 13.08 -2.94
C ALA A 77 14.74 11.77 -2.16
N VAL A 78 14.10 10.77 -2.80
CA VAL A 78 13.78 9.49 -2.16
C VAL A 78 15.00 8.55 -2.16
N VAL A 79 15.80 8.58 -3.23
CA VAL A 79 17.05 7.79 -3.33
C VAL A 79 18.07 8.25 -2.30
N PHE A 80 18.22 9.57 -2.11
CA PHE A 80 19.24 10.12 -1.19
C PHE A 80 19.02 9.72 0.27
N LYS A 81 17.77 9.60 0.75
CA LYS A 81 17.55 9.24 2.16
C LYS A 81 17.81 7.76 2.45
N CYS A 82 17.81 6.90 1.41
CA CYS A 82 18.13 5.48 1.55
C CYS A 82 19.64 5.20 1.44
N TYR A 83 20.42 6.12 0.85
CA TYR A 83 21.86 5.97 0.61
C TYR A 83 22.78 6.69 1.61
N VAL A 84 22.23 7.49 2.54
CA VAL A 84 23.05 8.19 3.55
C VAL A 84 22.65 7.73 4.95
N PRO A 85 23.17 6.59 5.44
CA PRO A 85 22.85 6.13 6.79
C PRO A 85 23.61 6.89 7.90
N TRP A 86 24.47 7.89 7.60
CA TRP A 86 25.44 8.42 8.58
C TRP A 86 25.63 9.95 8.65
N ALA A 87 24.90 10.79 7.90
CA ALA A 87 25.19 12.23 7.84
C ALA A 87 24.50 13.08 8.93
N TRP A 88 24.48 12.62 10.19
CA TRP A 88 24.00 13.39 11.36
C TRP A 88 24.92 13.20 12.59
N ILE A 89 26.23 13.38 12.40
CA ILE A 89 27.17 13.76 13.49
C ILE A 89 27.90 15.02 13.00
N MET A 90 27.37 16.17 13.39
CA MET A 90 28.08 17.38 13.78
C MET A 90 27.30 18.00 14.92
#